data_AF-A0AAV4G7Q1-F1
#
_entry.id   AF-A0AAV4G7Q1-F1
#
_cell.length_a   1.000
_cell.length_b   1.000
_cell.length_c   1.000
_cell.angle_alpha   90.00
_cell.angle_beta   90.00
_cell.angle_gamma   90.00
#
_symmetry.space_group_name_H-M   'P 1'
#
loop_
_entity.id
_entity.type
_entity.pdbx_description
1 polymer ?
#
loop_
_entity_poly.entity_id
_entity_poly.type
_entity_poly.pdbx_seq_one_letter_code
_entity_poly.pdbx_strand_id
1 'polypeptide(L)'
;MALFDEKSYGTYISERMGVLITAYTNLKERNEIAVRHDICSATLRNVISRQGRLSYKNAPAMLEVVKLAFSKAKGTRAEAKEAEAELEILMNS
;
A
#
# COMPACT_ATOMS: atom_id res chain seq x y z
N MET A 1 16.48 7.70 -1.10
CA MET A 1 16.41 6.26 -1.40
C MET A 1 15.11 6.00 -2.12
N ALA A 2 15.14 5.61 -3.39
CA ALA A 2 13.93 5.21 -4.11
C ALA A 2 13.49 3.83 -3.59
N LEU A 3 12.19 3.62 -3.34
CA LEU A 3 11.64 2.34 -2.86
C LEU A 3 11.93 1.18 -3.82
N PHE A 4 12.07 1.49 -5.11
CA PHE A 4 12.42 0.56 -6.17
C PHE A 4 13.76 1.00 -6.77
N ASP A 5 14.72 0.09 -6.83
CA ASP A 5 15.99 0.28 -7.52
C ASP A 5 15.97 -0.35 -8.92
N GLU A 6 17.02 -0.17 -9.71
CA GLU A 6 17.10 -0.74 -11.07
C GLU A 6 16.92 -2.27 -11.08
N LYS A 7 17.36 -2.95 -10.02
CA LYS A 7 17.26 -4.41 -9.86
C LYS A 7 15.83 -4.87 -9.55
N SER A 8 14.96 -3.97 -9.10
CA SER A 8 13.56 -4.25 -8.80
C SER A 8 12.69 -4.35 -10.06
N TYR A 9 13.13 -3.78 -11.18
CA TYR A 9 12.36 -3.83 -12.42
C TYR A 9 12.48 -5.20 -13.10
N GLY A 10 11.38 -5.70 -13.64
CA GLY A 10 11.31 -7.03 -14.24
C GLY A 10 11.16 -8.17 -13.23
N THR A 11 11.13 -7.88 -11.92
CA THR A 11 10.88 -8.84 -10.85
C THR A 11 9.47 -8.68 -10.28
N TYR A 12 9.05 -9.68 -9.50
CA TYR A 12 7.86 -9.54 -8.66
C TYR A 12 8.17 -8.68 -7.45
N ILE A 13 7.15 -7.98 -6.93
CA ILE A 13 7.25 -7.38 -5.60
C ILE A 13 7.36 -8.47 -4.54
N SER A 14 7.88 -8.11 -3.37
CA SER A 14 7.94 -9.06 -2.25
C SER A 14 6.53 -9.43 -1.77
N GLU A 15 6.39 -10.65 -1.25
CA GLU A 15 5.12 -11.13 -0.70
C GLU A 15 4.59 -10.24 0.42
N ARG A 16 5.48 -9.83 1.33
CA ARG A 16 5.16 -8.93 2.43
C ARG A 16 4.59 -7.60 1.93
N MET A 17 5.12 -7.07 0.82
CA MET A 17 4.59 -5.85 0.20
C MET A 17 3.16 -6.07 -0.31
N GLY A 18 2.91 -7.18 -1.02
CA GLY A 18 1.58 -7.52 -1.53
C GLY A 18 0.54 -7.67 -0.42
N VAL A 19 0.91 -8.32 0.69
CA VAL A 19 0.07 -8.48 1.88
C VAL A 19 -0.23 -7.13 2.52
N LEU A 20 0.79 -6.28 2.74
CA LEU A 20 0.63 -4.98 3.36
C LEU A 20 -0.29 -4.07 2.54
N ILE A 21 -0.10 -4.03 1.21
CA ILE A 21 -0.97 -3.26 0.32
C ILE A 21 -2.41 -3.75 0.43
N THR A 22 -2.62 -5.07 0.41
CA THR A 22 -3.97 -5.65 0.43
C THR A 22 -4.67 -5.43 1.78
N ALA A 23 -3.93 -5.44 2.89
CA ALA A 23 -4.48 -5.22 4.22
C ALA A 23 -4.92 -3.77 4.45
N TYR A 24 -4.19 -2.80 3.89
CA TYR A 24 -4.38 -1.38 4.21
C TYR A 24 -4.97 -0.54 3.08
N THR A 25 -5.26 -1.12 1.91
CA THR A 25 -5.91 -0.41 0.80
C THR A 25 -7.09 -1.19 0.25
N ASN A 26 -8.15 -0.49 -0.16
CA ASN A 26 -9.29 -1.11 -0.80
C ASN A 26 -9.20 -1.06 -2.34
N LEU A 27 -10.16 -1.68 -3.03
CA LEU A 27 -10.17 -1.71 -4.50
C LEU A 27 -10.37 -0.32 -5.11
N LYS A 28 -11.23 0.51 -4.52
CA LYS A 28 -11.53 1.86 -5.00
C LYS A 28 -10.27 2.73 -5.00
N GLU A 29 -9.53 2.74 -3.90
CA GLU A 29 -8.28 3.49 -3.75
C GLU A 29 -7.22 3.07 -4.76
N ARG A 30 -7.05 1.75 -4.95
CA ARG A 30 -6.11 1.22 -5.94
C ARG A 30 -6.52 1.61 -7.36
N ASN A 31 -7.82 1.60 -7.68
CA ASN A 31 -8.32 2.02 -8.97
C ASN A 31 -8.12 3.53 -9.22
N GLU A 32 -8.37 4.37 -8.21
CA GLU A 32 -8.14 5.81 -8.32
C GLU A 32 -6.66 6.13 -8.58
N ILE A 33 -5.74 5.42 -7.90
CA ILE A 33 -4.31 5.53 -8.17
C ILE A 33 -3.98 5.05 -9.59
N ALA A 34 -4.57 3.93 -10.04
CA ALA A 34 -4.35 3.43 -11.39
C ALA A 34 -4.75 4.47 -12.47
N VAL A 35 -5.90 5.13 -12.28
CA VAL A 35 -6.38 6.20 -13.15
C VAL A 35 -5.44 7.41 -13.13
N ARG A 36 -4.98 7.86 -11.95
CA ARG A 36 -4.04 8.99 -11.84
C ARG A 36 -2.73 8.78 -12.60
N HIS A 37 -2.28 7.53 -12.72
CA HIS A 37 -1.02 7.15 -13.37
C HIS A 37 -1.19 6.61 -14.78
N ASP A 38 -2.38 6.70 -15.38
CA ASP A 38 -2.69 6.18 -16.71
C ASP A 38 -2.27 4.70 -16.89
N ILE A 39 -2.57 3.88 -15.88
CA ILE A 39 -2.38 2.44 -15.93
C ILE A 39 -3.71 1.70 -15.75
N CYS A 40 -3.84 0.56 -16.43
CA CYS A 40 -4.99 -0.30 -16.24
C CYS A 40 -5.01 -0.84 -14.80
N SER A 41 -6.17 -0.77 -14.14
CA SER A 41 -6.36 -1.32 -12.79
C SER A 41 -6.02 -2.80 -12.69
N ALA A 42 -6.20 -3.57 -13.77
CA ALA A 42 -5.79 -4.96 -13.82
C ALA A 42 -4.27 -5.12 -13.76
N THR A 43 -3.49 -4.22 -14.40
CA THR A 43 -2.03 -4.22 -14.29
C THR A 43 -1.60 -4.01 -12.85
N LEU A 44 -2.16 -3.01 -12.17
CA LEU A 44 -1.83 -2.71 -10.77
C LEU A 44 -2.18 -3.89 -9.85
N ARG A 45 -3.37 -4.48 -10.04
CA ARG A 45 -3.82 -5.68 -9.31
C ARG A 45 -2.87 -6.85 -9.52
N ASN A 46 -2.48 -7.12 -10.76
CA ASN A 46 -1.60 -8.23 -11.10
C ASN A 46 -0.22 -8.06 -10.45
N VAL A 47 0.32 -6.84 -10.39
CA VAL A 47 1.58 -6.59 -9.69
C VAL A 47 1.42 -6.84 -8.19
N ILE A 48 0.34 -6.35 -7.57
CA ILE A 48 0.05 -6.55 -6.14
C ILE A 48 -0.12 -8.05 -5.81
N SER A 49 -0.80 -8.81 -6.67
CA SER A 49 -1.00 -10.26 -6.53
C SER A 49 0.19 -11.10 -6.99
N ARG A 50 1.30 -10.46 -7.41
CA ARG A 50 2.50 -11.12 -7.96
C ARG A 50 2.22 -11.99 -9.20
N GLN A 51 1.13 -11.73 -9.92
CA GLN A 51 0.85 -12.29 -11.24
C GLN A 51 1.48 -11.46 -12.37
N GLY A 52 1.84 -10.21 -12.07
CA GLY A 52 2.55 -9.29 -12.95
C GLY A 52 3.85 -8.79 -12.33
N ARG A 53 4.80 -8.39 -13.18
CA ARG A 53 6.12 -7.87 -12.76
C ARG A 53 6.08 -6.35 -12.62
N LEU A 54 6.93 -5.84 -11.73
CA LEU A 54 7.19 -4.41 -11.63
C LEU A 54 7.89 -3.93 -12.91
N SER A 55 7.48 -2.78 -13.44
CA SER A 55 8.06 -2.17 -14.63
C SER A 55 8.19 -0.67 -14.43
N TYR A 56 9.00 -0.01 -15.26
CA TYR A 56 9.12 1.44 -15.26
C TYR A 56 7.76 2.14 -15.43
N LYS A 57 6.83 1.54 -16.18
CA LYS A 57 5.50 2.10 -16.41
C LYS A 57 4.60 2.02 -15.18
N ASN A 58 4.62 0.90 -14.45
CA ASN A 58 3.70 0.70 -13.31
C ASN A 58 4.31 1.08 -11.94
N ALA A 59 5.63 1.29 -11.88
CA ALA A 59 6.33 1.61 -10.63
C ALA A 59 5.86 2.92 -9.96
N PRO A 60 5.56 4.02 -10.68
CA PRO A 60 5.05 5.24 -10.04
C PRO A 60 3.73 5.00 -9.29
N ALA A 61 2.79 4.29 -9.92
CA ALA A 61 1.52 3.92 -9.30
C ALA A 61 1.72 2.97 -8.12
N MET A 62 2.59 1.96 -8.27
CA MET A 62 2.93 1.04 -7.17
C MET A 62 3.53 1.76 -5.97
N LEU A 63 4.40 2.74 -6.21
CA LEU A 63 5.00 3.54 -5.14
C LEU A 63 3.92 4.31 -4.36
N GLU A 64 2.95 4.89 -5.05
CA GLU A 64 1.85 5.61 -4.42
C GLU A 64 0.93 4.69 -3.61
N VAL A 65 0.59 3.51 -4.14
CA VAL A 65 -0.17 2.49 -3.41
C VAL A 65 0.57 2.06 -2.13
N VAL A 66 1.88 1.83 -2.22
CA VAL A 66 2.69 1.47 -1.06
C VAL A 66 2.69 2.59 -0.02
N LYS A 67 2.87 3.84 -0.43
CA LYS A 67 2.83 5.00 0.47
C LYS A 67 1.48 5.12 1.17
N LEU A 68 0.37 4.95 0.45
CA LEU A 68 -0.97 4.96 1.01
C LEU A 68 -1.14 3.86 2.07
N ALA A 69 -0.73 2.64 1.74
CA ALA A 69 -0.81 1.50 2.66
C ALA A 69 0.02 1.75 3.94
N PHE A 70 1.25 2.26 3.81
CA PHE A 70 2.08 2.62 4.96
C PHE A 70 1.48 3.75 5.80
N SER A 71 0.90 4.77 5.17
CA SER A 71 0.26 5.89 5.87
C SER A 71 -0.91 5.39 6.72
N LYS A 72 -1.73 4.51 6.16
CA LYS A 72 -2.85 3.91 6.88
C LYS A 72 -2.42 2.96 7.97
N ALA A 73 -1.39 2.13 7.74
CA ALA A 73 -0.82 1.28 8.78
C ALA A 73 -0.30 2.10 9.98
N LYS A 74 0.31 3.26 9.72
CA LYS A 74 0.71 4.22 10.77
C LYS A 74 -0.50 4.84 11.46
N GLY A 75 -1.50 5.27 10.69
CA GLY A 75 -2.78 5.80 11.19
C GLY A 75 -3.46 4.83 12.15
N THR A 76 -3.68 3.58 11.73
CA THR A 76 -4.29 2.55 12.58
C THR A 76 -3.50 2.27 13.86
N ARG A 77 -2.18 2.41 13.84
CA ARG A 77 -1.34 2.23 15.04
C ARG A 77 -1.38 3.44 15.97
N ALA A 78 -1.53 4.64 15.41
CA ALA A 78 -1.74 5.86 16.19
C ALA A 78 -3.15 5.86 16.81
N GLU A 79 -4.18 5.61 15.99
CA GLU A 79 -5.58 5.47 16.39
C GLU A 79 -5.77 4.36 17.45
N ALA A 80 -5.09 3.21 17.33
CA ALA A 80 -5.16 2.17 18.34
C ALA A 80 -4.56 2.61 19.69
N LYS A 81 -3.46 3.38 19.68
CA LYS A 81 -2.85 3.92 20.90
C LYS A 81 -3.70 5.02 21.53
N GLU A 82 -4.32 5.86 20.71
CA GLU A 82 -5.26 6.89 21.16
C GLU A 82 -6.50 6.25 21.77
N ALA A 83 -7.07 5.23 21.13
CA ALA A 83 -8.21 4.48 21.65
C ALA A 83 -7.87 3.72 22.95
N GLU A 84 -6.68 3.12 23.06
CA GLU A 84 -6.19 2.50 24.32
C GLU A 84 -6.06 3.55 25.45
N ALA A 85 -5.50 4.72 25.15
CA ALA A 85 -5.37 5.81 26.12
C ALA A 85 -6.73 6.37 26.56
N GLU A 86 -7.69 6.53 25.64
CA GLU A 86 -9.06 6.95 25.96
C GLU A 86 -9.79 5.91 26.83
N LEU A 87 -9.60 4.62 26.55
CA LEU A 87 -10.14 3.53 27.37
C LEU A 87 -9.57 3.54 28.79
N GLU A 88 -8.26 3.78 28.95
CA GLU A 88 -7.61 3.84 30.25
C GLU A 88 -8.08 5.04 31.08
N ILE A 89 -8.39 6.18 30.44
CA ILE A 89 -9.01 7.33 31.11
C ILE A 89 -10.43 7.01 31.55
N LEU A 90 -11.23 6.38 30.67
CA LEU A 90 -12.62 5.99 30.97
C LEU A 90 -12.73 4.92 32.06
N MET A 91 -11.75 4.02 32.17
CA MET A 91 -11.72 2.95 33.18
C MET A 91 -11.23 3.41 34.55
N ASN A 92 -10.52 4.54 34.62
CA ASN A 92 -9.98 5.13 35.86
C ASN A 92 -10.74 6.39 36.31
N SER A 93 -11.84 6.72 35.62
CA SER A 93 -12.81 7.77 35.98
C SER A 93 -14.04 7.16 36.64
#